data_AF-A0A7J9RH56-F1
#
_entry.id   AF-A0A7J9RH56-F1
#
_cell.length_a   1.000
_cell.length_b   1.000
_cell.length_c   1.000
_cell.angle_alpha   90.00
_cell.angle_beta   90.00
_cell.angle_gamma   90.00
#
_symmetry.space_group_name_H-M   'P 1'
#
loop_
_entity.id
_entity.type
_entity.pdbx_description
1 polymer ?
#
loop_
_entity_poly.entity_id
_entity_poly.type
_entity_poly.pdbx_seq_one_letter_code
_entity_poly.pdbx_strand_id
1 'polypeptide(L)'
;MAETLATLAFISALSMILSTLLEKGKWLASLTAVFTILAFVQTPFESIHQSGGSALVIVSVLCISTQYYVNKNLPRKFLNGYSGIITLVLLLTMYPEDGINQTIHEYSFSSSIQAFIQSVFIGILLAQLIFISISFENQRALYAIAILAVLLIWADLLLSGELFVVIISMTFIGLMPFLENKINSKLGAGEGRANALAFSTIVGIALIYAITYATVSQVNRIGDGDGAVAVALWLTASVTGLGLIGMLLPLLGFDSHPRPEAWGWRSGIAFSPIILCIQTDLSGHVLVGILLALTISISSPLVLEKSKPKPI
;
A
#
# COMPACT_ATOMS: atom_id res chain seq x y z
N MET A 1 -25.65 6.21 14.27
CA MET A 1 -25.80 6.18 12.79
C MET A 1 -24.47 6.27 12.04
N ALA A 2 -23.48 7.04 12.53
CA ALA A 2 -22.16 7.10 11.89
C ALA A 2 -21.45 5.72 11.87
N GLU A 3 -21.45 4.98 12.99
CA GLU A 3 -20.92 3.61 13.07
C GLU A 3 -21.57 2.66 12.07
N THR A 4 -22.90 2.67 11.97
CA THR A 4 -23.62 1.83 11.00
C THR A 4 -23.25 2.15 9.55
N LEU A 5 -22.99 3.42 9.23
CA LEU A 5 -22.55 3.84 7.89
C LEU A 5 -21.10 3.44 7.62
N ALA A 6 -20.22 3.51 8.61
CA ALA A 6 -18.86 3.02 8.47
C ALA A 6 -18.78 1.50 8.32
N THR A 7 -19.64 0.75 9.01
CA THR A 7 -19.79 -0.70 8.78
C THR A 7 -20.28 -0.99 7.36
N LEU A 8 -21.20 -0.19 6.82
CA LEU A 8 -21.61 -0.29 5.42
C LEU A 8 -20.48 0.06 4.45
N ALA A 9 -19.66 1.07 4.77
CA ALA A 9 -18.46 1.39 4.01
C ALA A 9 -17.45 0.22 4.02
N PHE A 10 -17.27 -0.43 5.17
CA PHE A 10 -16.43 -1.61 5.31
C PHE A 10 -16.93 -2.79 4.44
N ILE A 11 -18.23 -3.09 4.49
CA ILE A 11 -18.83 -4.15 3.65
C ILE A 11 -18.71 -3.79 2.15
N SER A 12 -18.86 -2.52 1.81
CA SER A 12 -18.67 -2.03 0.44
C SER A 12 -17.20 -2.17 0.00
N ALA A 13 -16.22 -1.90 0.87
CA ALA A 13 -14.81 -2.12 0.60
C ALA A 13 -14.49 -3.61 0.38
N LEU A 14 -15.05 -4.50 1.20
CA LEU A 14 -14.95 -5.95 0.98
C LEU A 14 -15.55 -6.36 -0.38
N SER A 15 -16.67 -5.76 -0.76
CA SER A 15 -17.29 -5.97 -2.06
C SER A 15 -16.40 -5.45 -3.22
N MET A 16 -15.66 -4.35 -3.01
CA MET A 16 -14.66 -3.86 -3.98
C MET A 16 -13.55 -4.89 -4.18
N ILE A 17 -13.05 -5.51 -3.11
CA ILE A 17 -12.05 -6.58 -3.19
C ILE A 17 -12.61 -7.78 -3.95
N LEU A 18 -13.81 -8.25 -3.61
CA LEU A 18 -14.48 -9.36 -4.29
C LEU A 18 -14.78 -9.08 -5.77
N SER A 19 -14.94 -7.80 -6.16
CA SER A 19 -15.12 -7.40 -7.56
C SER A 19 -13.88 -7.64 -8.44
N THR A 20 -12.74 -8.02 -7.86
CA THR A 20 -11.58 -8.52 -8.62
C THR A 20 -11.88 -9.86 -9.30
N LEU A 21 -12.68 -10.71 -8.66
CA LEU A 21 -13.07 -12.04 -9.13
C LEU A 21 -14.28 -12.00 -10.07
N LEU A 22 -15.09 -10.93 -9.99
CA LEU A 22 -16.35 -10.80 -10.72
C LEU A 22 -16.32 -9.66 -11.75
N GLU A 23 -17.02 -9.80 -12.87
CA GLU A 23 -17.07 -8.74 -13.90
C GLU A 23 -18.05 -7.58 -13.58
N LYS A 24 -18.62 -7.55 -12.37
CA LYS A 24 -19.57 -6.52 -11.93
C LYS A 24 -18.91 -5.49 -10.99
N GLY A 25 -19.64 -4.42 -10.63
CA GLY A 25 -19.21 -3.51 -9.57
C GLY A 25 -18.46 -2.24 -10.01
N LYS A 26 -18.83 -1.64 -11.16
CA LYS A 26 -18.24 -0.33 -11.59
C LYS A 26 -18.47 0.82 -10.60
N TRP A 27 -19.49 0.73 -9.75
CA TRP A 27 -19.96 1.80 -8.86
C TRP A 27 -19.58 1.58 -7.39
N LEU A 28 -18.84 0.51 -7.08
CA LEU A 28 -18.56 0.14 -5.69
C LEU A 28 -17.69 1.19 -4.98
N ALA A 29 -16.72 1.78 -5.68
CA ALA A 29 -15.91 2.86 -5.11
C ALA A 29 -16.78 4.10 -4.78
N SER A 30 -17.70 4.50 -5.67
CA SER A 30 -18.65 5.59 -5.35
C SER A 30 -19.55 5.27 -4.15
N LEU A 31 -19.99 4.01 -4.01
CA LEU A 31 -20.83 3.61 -2.88
C LEU A 31 -20.07 3.73 -1.55
N THR A 32 -18.83 3.23 -1.50
CA THR A 32 -17.95 3.35 -0.34
C THR A 32 -17.66 4.81 0.01
N ALA A 33 -17.45 5.67 -1.00
CA ALA A 33 -17.28 7.11 -0.80
C ALA A 33 -18.52 7.76 -0.18
N VAL A 34 -19.73 7.44 -0.66
CA VAL A 34 -20.97 8.00 -0.12
C VAL A 34 -21.15 7.61 1.34
N PHE A 35 -20.93 6.35 1.70
CA PHE A 35 -21.07 5.91 3.09
C PHE A 35 -20.06 6.56 4.03
N THR A 36 -18.80 6.72 3.60
CA THR A 36 -17.78 7.39 4.41
C THR A 36 -18.02 8.89 4.57
N ILE A 37 -18.50 9.57 3.53
CA ILE A 37 -18.89 10.99 3.62
C ILE A 37 -20.08 11.17 4.57
N LEU A 38 -21.13 10.34 4.42
CA LEU A 38 -22.28 10.42 5.30
C LEU A 38 -21.91 10.09 6.75
N ALA A 39 -20.98 9.15 6.98
CA ALA A 39 -20.46 8.87 8.31
C ALA A 39 -19.73 10.11 8.90
N PHE A 40 -18.88 10.76 8.12
CA PHE A 40 -18.12 11.94 8.57
C PHE A 40 -19.01 13.17 8.81
N VAL A 41 -20.00 13.41 7.96
CA VAL A 41 -20.96 14.54 8.14
C VAL A 41 -21.79 14.37 9.41
N GLN A 42 -21.96 13.13 9.90
CA GLN A 42 -22.66 12.84 11.15
C GLN A 42 -21.76 12.97 12.39
N THR A 43 -20.44 13.15 12.23
CA THR A 43 -19.52 13.38 13.34
C THR A 43 -19.17 14.87 13.46
N PRO A 44 -18.79 15.36 14.66
CA PRO A 44 -18.28 16.72 14.81
C PRO A 44 -17.07 16.94 13.89
N PHE A 45 -16.95 18.13 13.28
CA PHE A 45 -15.84 18.41 12.36
C PHE A 45 -14.45 18.25 13.02
N GLU A 46 -14.36 18.51 14.31
CA GLU A 46 -13.14 18.33 15.12
C GLU A 46 -12.68 16.87 15.22
N SER A 47 -13.55 15.90 14.91
CA SER A 47 -13.16 14.48 14.81
C SER A 47 -12.06 14.23 13.76
N ILE A 48 -11.80 15.18 12.86
CA ILE A 48 -10.70 15.10 11.90
C ILE A 48 -9.32 15.00 12.55
N HIS A 49 -9.15 15.52 13.76
CA HIS A 49 -7.89 15.40 14.52
C HIS A 49 -7.68 14.00 15.08
N GLN A 50 -8.73 13.19 15.10
CA GLN A 50 -8.69 11.81 15.55
C GLN A 50 -8.48 10.87 14.35
N SER A 51 -7.88 9.71 14.62
CA SER A 51 -7.59 8.69 13.60
C SER A 51 -8.85 8.29 12.83
N GLY A 52 -9.99 8.11 13.50
CA GLY A 52 -11.25 7.72 12.87
C GLY A 52 -11.80 8.77 11.89
N GLY A 53 -11.85 10.04 12.29
CA GLY A 53 -12.37 11.11 11.43
C GLY A 53 -11.46 11.39 10.23
N SER A 54 -10.13 11.38 10.43
CA SER A 54 -9.17 11.51 9.33
C SER A 54 -9.24 10.34 8.34
N ALA A 55 -9.40 9.11 8.82
CA ALA A 55 -9.54 7.92 7.98
C ALA A 55 -10.77 8.00 7.07
N LEU A 56 -11.93 8.45 7.58
CA LEU A 56 -13.14 8.63 6.77
C LEU A 56 -12.91 9.60 5.60
N VAL A 57 -12.23 10.72 5.85
CA VAL A 57 -11.92 11.70 4.79
C VAL A 57 -10.93 11.12 3.80
N ILE A 58 -9.84 10.49 4.25
CA ILE A 58 -8.84 9.85 3.38
C ILE A 58 -9.51 8.82 2.47
N VAL A 59 -10.32 7.92 3.03
CA VAL A 59 -11.03 6.87 2.30
C VAL A 59 -12.02 7.45 1.30
N SER A 60 -12.77 8.49 1.68
CA SER A 60 -13.74 9.11 0.77
C SER A 60 -13.06 9.68 -0.47
N VAL A 61 -11.94 10.40 -0.29
CA VAL A 61 -11.18 11.03 -1.37
C VAL A 61 -10.47 9.99 -2.24
N LEU A 62 -9.92 8.94 -1.61
CA LEU A 62 -9.36 7.78 -2.30
C LEU A 62 -10.42 7.15 -3.22
N CYS A 63 -11.59 6.82 -2.68
CA CYS A 63 -12.67 6.17 -3.41
C CYS A 63 -13.25 7.03 -4.54
N ILE A 64 -13.42 8.35 -4.32
CA ILE A 64 -13.85 9.30 -5.37
C ILE A 64 -12.83 9.30 -6.52
N SER A 65 -11.55 9.41 -6.19
CA SER A 65 -10.46 9.46 -7.16
C SER A 65 -10.34 8.13 -7.93
N THR A 66 -10.48 7.00 -7.24
CA THR A 66 -10.54 5.68 -7.87
C THR A 66 -11.74 5.57 -8.81
N GLN A 67 -12.93 6.03 -8.40
CA GLN A 67 -14.12 6.00 -9.26
C GLN A 67 -13.92 6.84 -10.53
N TYR A 68 -13.29 8.01 -10.42
CA TYR A 68 -12.92 8.84 -11.57
C TYR A 68 -12.05 8.06 -12.57
N TYR A 69 -11.07 7.30 -12.07
CA TYR A 69 -10.22 6.46 -12.91
C TYR A 69 -10.94 5.26 -13.52
N VAL A 70 -11.87 4.63 -12.79
CA VAL A 70 -12.73 3.56 -13.32
C VAL A 70 -13.61 4.10 -14.46
N ASN A 71 -14.16 5.31 -14.33
CA ASN A 71 -14.97 5.94 -15.37
C ASN A 71 -14.16 6.28 -16.64
N LYS A 72 -12.83 6.43 -16.53
CA LYS A 72 -11.90 6.59 -17.64
C LYS A 72 -11.51 5.26 -18.32
N ASN A 73 -12.21 4.16 -18.04
CA ASN A 73 -11.99 2.83 -18.62
C ASN A 73 -10.61 2.19 -18.31
N LEU A 74 -10.00 2.56 -17.19
CA LEU A 74 -8.82 1.87 -16.66
C LEU A 74 -9.18 0.50 -16.07
N PRO A 75 -8.21 -0.41 -15.86
CA PRO A 75 -8.47 -1.77 -15.37
C PRO A 75 -9.13 -1.76 -13.99
N ARG A 76 -10.47 -1.89 -14.00
CA ARG A 76 -11.31 -1.83 -12.80
C ARG A 76 -10.92 -2.86 -11.76
N LYS A 77 -10.59 -4.10 -12.16
CA LYS A 77 -10.19 -5.17 -11.23
C LYS A 77 -9.01 -4.70 -10.36
N PHE A 78 -8.00 -4.11 -10.99
CA PHE A 78 -6.84 -3.58 -10.28
C PHE A 78 -7.22 -2.41 -9.37
N LEU A 79 -7.93 -1.42 -9.92
CA LEU A 79 -8.32 -0.21 -9.18
C LEU A 79 -9.18 -0.52 -7.95
N ASN A 80 -10.27 -1.28 -8.12
CA ASN A 80 -11.15 -1.66 -7.02
C ASN A 80 -10.47 -2.60 -6.02
N GLY A 81 -9.61 -3.51 -6.49
CA GLY A 81 -8.87 -4.42 -5.62
C GLY A 81 -7.95 -3.68 -4.65
N TYR A 82 -7.01 -2.89 -5.17
CA TYR A 82 -6.05 -2.15 -4.34
C TYR A 82 -6.73 -1.11 -3.45
N SER A 83 -7.62 -0.28 -4.02
CA SER A 83 -8.34 0.72 -3.21
C SER A 83 -9.26 0.09 -2.16
N GLY A 84 -9.87 -1.06 -2.47
CA GLY A 84 -10.71 -1.81 -1.54
C GLY A 84 -9.92 -2.34 -0.35
N ILE A 85 -8.73 -2.92 -0.57
CA ILE A 85 -7.90 -3.42 0.53
C ILE A 85 -7.36 -2.26 1.37
N ILE A 86 -6.87 -1.18 0.76
CA ILE A 86 -6.41 0.01 1.50
C ILE A 86 -7.55 0.58 2.33
N THR A 87 -8.74 0.72 1.75
CA THR A 87 -9.92 1.20 2.47
C THR A 87 -10.26 0.30 3.64
N LEU A 88 -10.25 -1.02 3.44
CA LEU A 88 -10.54 -1.99 4.48
C LEU A 88 -9.55 -1.88 5.64
N VAL A 89 -8.25 -1.78 5.33
CA VAL A 89 -7.19 -1.64 6.34
C VAL A 89 -7.36 -0.33 7.10
N LEU A 90 -7.47 0.81 6.40
CA LEU A 90 -7.62 2.11 7.05
C LEU A 90 -8.87 2.17 7.94
N LEU A 91 -9.99 1.57 7.52
CA LEU A 91 -11.17 1.50 8.35
C LEU A 91 -11.01 0.53 9.52
N LEU A 92 -10.30 -0.60 9.37
CA LEU A 92 -10.13 -1.53 10.50
C LEU A 92 -9.15 -1.02 11.55
N THR A 93 -8.06 -0.38 11.12
CA THR A 93 -6.98 0.00 12.03
C THR A 93 -7.23 1.38 12.64
N MET A 94 -7.82 2.31 11.87
CA MET A 94 -7.98 3.69 12.33
C MET A 94 -9.38 4.03 12.83
N TYR A 95 -10.43 3.25 12.52
CA TYR A 95 -11.82 3.65 12.78
C TYR A 95 -12.39 3.21 14.15
N PRO A 96 -11.82 2.26 14.94
CA PRO A 96 -12.02 2.40 16.39
C PRO A 96 -10.94 1.81 17.32
N GLU A 97 -10.30 2.67 18.11
CA GLU A 97 -9.72 2.30 19.42
C GLU A 97 -10.11 3.28 20.56
N ASP A 98 -10.42 4.56 20.29
CA ASP A 98 -10.98 5.49 21.30
C ASP A 98 -11.62 6.82 20.79
N GLY A 99 -11.61 7.11 19.48
CA GLY A 99 -11.70 8.49 18.97
C GLY A 99 -12.87 8.80 18.03
N ILE A 100 -14.03 9.19 18.59
CA ILE A 100 -14.94 10.13 17.91
C ILE A 100 -15.32 11.33 18.80
N ASN A 101 -15.18 11.24 20.14
CA ASN A 101 -15.73 12.24 21.07
C ASN A 101 -14.79 12.72 22.21
N GLN A 102 -13.51 12.30 22.25
CA GLN A 102 -12.66 12.59 23.42
C GLN A 102 -12.10 14.03 23.46
N THR A 103 -11.82 14.65 22.31
CA THR A 103 -11.17 15.97 22.20
C THR A 103 -12.09 17.05 21.62
N ILE A 104 -13.38 16.99 21.92
CA ILE A 104 -14.34 18.03 21.47
C ILE A 104 -14.05 19.30 22.29
N HIS A 105 -13.82 20.42 21.60
CA HIS A 105 -13.48 21.76 22.10
C HIS A 105 -12.00 22.07 22.39
N GLU A 106 -11.06 21.19 22.03
CA GLU A 106 -9.63 21.47 22.20
C GLU A 106 -9.00 22.23 21.03
N TYR A 107 -9.60 22.11 19.84
CA TYR A 107 -8.99 22.58 18.59
C TYR A 107 -9.68 23.80 18.01
N SER A 108 -8.87 24.73 17.49
CA SER A 108 -9.37 25.87 16.72
C SER A 108 -9.96 25.43 15.38
N PHE A 109 -10.89 26.21 14.83
CA PHE A 109 -11.44 25.96 13.49
C PHE A 109 -10.34 25.95 12.40
N SER A 110 -9.32 26.82 12.53
CA SER A 110 -8.18 26.87 11.60
C SER A 110 -7.35 25.58 11.60
N SER A 111 -7.11 24.99 12.78
CA SER A 111 -6.38 23.71 12.86
C SER A 111 -7.18 22.56 12.25
N SER A 112 -8.51 22.56 12.43
CA SER A 112 -9.38 21.54 11.83
C SER A 112 -9.43 21.62 10.30
N ILE A 113 -9.37 22.82 9.72
CA ILE A 113 -9.22 22.99 8.27
C ILE A 113 -7.89 22.42 7.78
N GLN A 114 -6.79 22.69 8.50
CA GLN A 114 -5.47 22.18 8.13
C GLN A 114 -5.45 20.64 8.13
N ALA A 115 -5.94 20.01 9.20
CA ALA A 115 -6.04 18.56 9.28
C ALA A 115 -6.90 17.97 8.15
N PHE A 116 -8.04 18.61 7.84
CA PHE A 116 -8.89 18.20 6.72
C PHE A 116 -8.14 18.26 5.38
N ILE A 117 -7.41 19.33 5.12
CA ILE A 117 -6.61 19.49 3.90
C ILE A 117 -5.54 18.38 3.82
N GLN A 118 -4.86 18.06 4.92
CA GLN A 118 -3.88 16.98 4.98
C GLN A 118 -4.51 15.63 4.65
N SER A 119 -5.66 15.29 5.25
CA SER A 119 -6.40 14.05 4.93
C SER A 119 -6.81 13.97 3.46
N VAL A 120 -7.23 15.08 2.86
CA VAL A 120 -7.55 15.15 1.42
C VAL A 120 -6.30 14.88 0.57
N PHE A 121 -5.16 15.51 0.88
CA PHE A 121 -3.92 15.28 0.15
C PHE A 121 -3.43 13.83 0.26
N ILE A 122 -3.57 13.20 1.42
CA ILE A 122 -3.23 11.77 1.61
C ILE A 122 -4.14 10.89 0.73
N GLY A 123 -5.46 11.13 0.73
CA GLY A 123 -6.39 10.38 -0.13
C GLY A 123 -6.07 10.51 -1.63
N ILE A 124 -5.73 11.73 -2.09
CA ILE A 124 -5.29 11.98 -3.47
C ILE A 124 -3.99 11.25 -3.76
N LEU A 125 -3.00 11.32 -2.86
CA LEU A 125 -1.71 10.66 -3.02
C LEU A 125 -1.88 9.15 -3.18
N LEU A 126 -2.65 8.50 -2.31
CA LEU A 126 -2.90 7.06 -2.38
C LEU A 126 -3.56 6.67 -3.70
N ALA A 127 -4.59 7.40 -4.14
CA ALA A 127 -5.24 7.15 -5.42
C ALA A 127 -4.28 7.32 -6.61
N GLN A 128 -3.42 8.34 -6.54
CA GLN A 128 -2.43 8.62 -7.57
C GLN A 128 -1.37 7.52 -7.65
N LEU A 129 -0.91 6.99 -6.51
CA LEU A 129 0.05 5.89 -6.46
C LEU A 129 -0.51 4.61 -7.10
N ILE A 130 -1.79 4.28 -6.86
CA ILE A 130 -2.48 3.17 -7.54
C ILE A 130 -2.58 3.42 -9.06
N PHE A 131 -2.86 4.66 -9.48
CA PHE A 131 -2.91 4.99 -10.91
C PHE A 131 -1.54 4.83 -11.57
N ILE A 132 -0.48 5.37 -10.95
CA ILE A 132 0.89 5.29 -11.47
C ILE A 132 1.35 3.84 -11.59
N SER A 133 0.92 2.95 -10.68
CA SER A 133 1.27 1.53 -10.76
C SER A 133 0.68 0.81 -11.98
N ILE A 134 -0.44 1.32 -12.54
CA ILE A 134 -1.05 0.78 -13.78
C ILE A 134 -0.40 1.40 -15.01
N SER A 135 -0.37 2.72 -15.07
CA SER A 135 0.09 3.48 -16.23
C SER A 135 1.09 4.51 -15.77
N PHE A 136 2.36 4.17 -15.93
CA PHE A 136 3.45 5.00 -15.47
C PHE A 136 3.61 6.25 -16.35
N GLU A 137 3.33 7.42 -15.79
CA GLU A 137 3.55 8.72 -16.41
C GLU A 137 4.52 9.55 -15.56
N ASN A 138 5.64 10.00 -16.15
CA ASN A 138 6.69 10.77 -15.45
C ASN A 138 6.15 12.00 -14.71
N GLN A 139 5.25 12.76 -15.35
CA GLN A 139 4.68 13.97 -14.75
C GLN A 139 3.86 13.66 -13.49
N ARG A 140 3.05 12.60 -13.53
CA ARG A 140 2.22 12.19 -12.40
C ARG A 140 3.03 11.58 -11.26
N ALA A 141 4.10 10.86 -11.58
CA ALA A 141 5.06 10.38 -10.59
C ALA A 141 5.75 11.55 -9.88
N LEU A 142 6.17 12.59 -10.62
CA LEU A 142 6.71 13.83 -10.04
C LEU A 142 5.70 14.52 -9.12
N TYR A 143 4.43 14.62 -9.53
CA TYR A 143 3.39 15.18 -8.66
C TYR A 143 3.18 14.35 -7.38
N ALA A 144 3.17 13.01 -7.46
CA ALA A 144 3.04 12.16 -6.28
C ALA A 144 4.23 12.31 -5.32
N ILE A 145 5.46 12.38 -5.85
CA ILE A 145 6.67 12.62 -5.05
C ILE A 145 6.63 14.01 -4.39
N ALA A 146 6.20 15.04 -5.14
CA ALA A 146 6.06 16.39 -4.60
C ALA A 146 5.03 16.45 -3.46
N ILE A 147 3.86 15.81 -3.64
CA ILE A 147 2.83 15.72 -2.59
C ILE A 147 3.38 14.99 -1.37
N LEU A 148 4.07 13.86 -1.56
CA LEU A 148 4.70 13.10 -0.47
C LEU A 148 5.72 13.96 0.30
N ALA A 149 6.58 14.70 -0.41
CA ALA A 149 7.57 15.57 0.21
C ALA A 149 6.92 16.70 1.03
N VAL A 150 5.86 17.32 0.49
CA VAL A 150 5.09 18.33 1.23
C VAL A 150 4.45 17.72 2.48
N LEU A 151 3.85 16.54 2.38
CA LEU A 151 3.23 15.85 3.52
C LEU A 151 4.25 15.44 4.59
N LEU A 152 5.45 15.00 4.20
CA LEU A 152 6.52 14.65 5.14
C LEU A 152 7.00 15.84 5.95
N ILE A 153 7.03 17.04 5.36
CA ILE A 153 7.48 18.27 6.03
C ILE A 153 6.33 18.91 6.82
N TRP A 154 5.11 18.88 6.28
CA TRP A 154 3.99 19.68 6.78
C TRP A 154 3.03 18.94 7.71
N ALA A 155 2.92 17.62 7.59
CA ALA A 155 1.94 16.81 8.32
C ALA A 155 2.58 15.93 9.41
N ASP A 156 3.86 16.12 9.72
CA ASP A 156 4.64 15.24 10.61
C ASP A 156 4.34 13.75 10.38
N LEU A 157 4.28 13.37 9.09
CA LEU A 157 3.84 12.05 8.65
C LEU A 157 4.72 10.90 9.21
N LEU A 158 5.91 11.23 9.71
CA LEU A 158 6.80 10.31 10.41
C LEU A 158 6.24 9.82 11.76
N LEU A 159 5.27 10.53 12.35
CA LEU A 159 4.66 10.18 13.63
C LEU A 159 3.35 9.37 13.48
N SER A 160 2.76 9.32 12.28
CA SER A 160 1.47 8.69 12.04
C SER A 160 1.61 7.20 11.70
N GLY A 161 2.07 6.42 12.70
CA GLY A 161 2.41 4.99 12.66
C GLY A 161 1.86 4.19 11.47
N GLU A 162 0.55 3.92 11.45
CA GLU A 162 -0.07 3.08 10.41
C GLU A 162 -0.19 3.78 9.05
N LEU A 163 -0.57 5.06 9.04
CA LEU A 163 -0.66 5.86 7.80
C LEU A 163 0.69 5.93 7.09
N PHE A 164 1.77 6.08 7.86
CA PHE A 164 3.12 6.05 7.35
C PHE A 164 3.40 4.73 6.63
N VAL A 165 3.07 3.59 7.26
CA VAL A 165 3.25 2.25 6.67
C VAL A 165 2.46 2.11 5.37
N VAL A 166 1.20 2.54 5.36
CA VAL A 166 0.33 2.49 4.17
C VAL A 166 0.90 3.34 3.04
N ILE A 167 1.30 4.58 3.32
CA ILE A 167 1.83 5.51 2.32
C ILE A 167 3.15 5.00 1.75
N ILE A 168 4.11 4.61 2.59
CA ILE A 168 5.42 4.11 2.12
C ILE A 168 5.24 2.82 1.30
N SER A 169 4.42 1.88 1.76
CA SER A 169 4.11 0.65 1.01
C SER A 169 3.50 0.97 -0.36
N MET A 170 2.59 1.94 -0.43
CA MET A 170 2.02 2.40 -1.69
C MET A 170 3.01 3.14 -2.57
N THR A 171 4.01 3.83 -2.01
CA THR A 171 5.08 4.44 -2.81
C THR A 171 5.96 3.38 -3.46
N PHE A 172 6.22 2.26 -2.79
CA PHE A 172 6.92 1.12 -3.38
C PHE A 172 6.16 0.58 -4.58
N ILE A 173 4.85 0.37 -4.46
CA ILE A 173 3.99 -0.13 -5.54
C ILE A 173 3.89 0.88 -6.70
N GLY A 174 3.66 2.15 -6.38
CA GLY A 174 3.50 3.21 -7.37
C GLY A 174 4.77 3.49 -8.18
N LEU A 175 5.95 3.43 -7.57
CA LEU A 175 7.22 3.72 -8.25
C LEU A 175 7.88 2.48 -8.87
N MET A 176 7.39 1.28 -8.57
CA MET A 176 7.94 0.03 -9.13
C MET A 176 8.00 0.00 -10.66
N PRO A 177 6.95 0.42 -11.41
CA PRO A 177 7.00 0.41 -12.87
C PRO A 177 8.11 1.28 -13.46
N PHE A 178 8.49 2.37 -12.78
CA PHE A 178 9.59 3.23 -13.22
C PHE A 178 10.90 2.45 -13.33
N LEU A 179 11.24 1.77 -12.24
CA LEU A 179 12.48 1.01 -12.12
C LEU A 179 12.44 -0.20 -13.04
N GLU A 180 11.29 -0.86 -13.13
CA GLU A 180 11.12 -2.02 -14.00
C GLU A 180 11.28 -1.66 -15.49
N ASN A 181 10.61 -0.61 -15.98
CA ASN A 181 10.69 -0.21 -17.39
C ASN A 181 12.14 0.13 -17.80
N LYS A 182 12.89 0.78 -16.91
CA LYS A 182 14.29 1.13 -17.16
C LYS A 182 15.18 -0.11 -17.27
N ILE A 183 14.89 -1.15 -16.50
CA ILE A 183 15.68 -2.39 -16.48
C ILE A 183 15.25 -3.34 -17.60
N ASN A 184 13.96 -3.51 -17.83
CA ASN A 184 13.43 -4.37 -18.89
C ASN A 184 13.96 -3.99 -20.27
N SER A 185 14.20 -2.69 -20.53
CA SER A 185 14.82 -2.23 -21.79
C SER A 185 16.24 -2.78 -22.05
N LYS A 186 16.94 -3.23 -20.99
CA LYS A 186 18.31 -3.75 -21.04
C LYS A 186 18.39 -5.28 -21.00
N LEU A 187 17.26 -5.95 -20.76
CA LEU A 187 17.22 -7.40 -20.60
C LEU A 187 16.88 -8.06 -21.93
N GLY A 188 17.60 -9.14 -22.27
CA GLY A 188 17.30 -9.97 -23.44
C GLY A 188 16.22 -11.01 -23.17
N ALA A 189 15.76 -11.71 -24.21
CA ALA A 189 14.91 -12.91 -24.11
C ALA A 189 15.71 -14.16 -23.69
N GLY A 190 16.62 -13.99 -22.73
CA GLY A 190 17.65 -14.95 -22.36
C GLY A 190 17.21 -16.08 -21.45
N GLU A 191 18.11 -17.05 -21.28
CA GLU A 191 18.04 -18.10 -20.24
C GLU A 191 18.45 -17.50 -18.88
N GLY A 192 17.89 -18.05 -17.79
CA GLY A 192 18.23 -17.63 -16.42
C GLY A 192 17.12 -16.91 -15.64
N ARG A 193 15.93 -16.71 -16.22
CA ARG A 193 14.78 -16.05 -15.57
C ARG A 193 14.39 -16.69 -14.23
N ALA A 194 14.25 -18.01 -14.20
CA ALA A 194 13.90 -18.75 -12.99
C ALA A 194 15.00 -18.65 -11.92
N ASN A 195 16.27 -18.70 -12.32
CA ASN A 195 17.40 -18.56 -11.39
C ASN A 195 17.49 -17.15 -10.81
N ALA A 196 17.25 -16.11 -11.64
CA ALA A 196 17.22 -14.72 -11.20
C ALA A 196 16.09 -14.47 -10.19
N LEU A 197 14.91 -15.05 -10.44
CA LEU A 197 13.79 -15.01 -9.53
C LEU A 197 14.13 -15.71 -8.21
N ALA A 198 14.52 -17.00 -8.25
CA ALA A 198 14.85 -17.78 -7.06
C ALA A 198 15.94 -17.12 -6.20
N PHE A 199 17.01 -16.65 -6.82
CA PHE A 199 18.09 -15.94 -6.13
C PHE A 199 17.57 -14.66 -5.45
N SER A 200 16.82 -13.83 -6.17
CA SER A 200 16.28 -12.60 -5.60
C SER A 200 15.29 -12.83 -4.46
N THR A 201 14.50 -13.90 -4.54
CA THR A 201 13.56 -14.26 -3.49
C THR A 201 14.31 -14.68 -2.23
N ILE A 202 15.28 -15.60 -2.33
CA ILE A 202 16.05 -16.09 -1.17
C ILE A 202 16.84 -14.95 -0.51
N VAL A 203 17.56 -14.15 -1.30
CA VAL A 203 18.32 -13.01 -0.77
C VAL A 203 17.38 -11.95 -0.18
N GLY A 204 16.24 -11.70 -0.83
CA GLY A 204 15.22 -10.79 -0.32
C GLY A 204 14.67 -11.21 1.04
N ILE A 205 14.33 -12.50 1.21
CA ILE A 205 13.86 -13.07 2.48
C ILE A 205 14.92 -12.87 3.58
N ALA A 206 16.18 -13.19 3.28
CA ALA A 206 17.28 -13.05 4.23
C ALA A 206 17.46 -11.59 4.69
N LEU A 207 17.36 -10.63 3.78
CA LEU A 207 17.46 -9.20 4.10
C LEU A 207 16.26 -8.69 4.88
N ILE A 208 15.04 -9.11 4.50
CA ILE A 208 13.83 -8.78 5.26
C ILE A 208 14.01 -9.25 6.71
N TYR A 209 14.43 -10.50 6.92
CA TYR A 209 14.67 -11.03 8.26
C TYR A 209 15.75 -10.24 9.02
N ALA A 210 16.94 -10.07 8.42
CA ALA A 210 18.07 -9.45 9.09
C ALA A 210 17.78 -8.01 9.53
N ILE A 211 17.14 -7.21 8.66
CA ILE A 211 16.79 -5.82 8.96
C ILE A 211 15.62 -5.75 9.94
N THR A 212 14.61 -6.63 9.80
CA THR A 212 13.49 -6.66 10.74
C THR A 212 13.97 -7.03 12.13
N TYR A 213 14.84 -8.03 12.27
CA TYR A 213 15.46 -8.38 13.56
C TYR A 213 16.26 -7.21 14.15
N ALA A 214 17.10 -6.55 13.35
CA ALA A 214 17.91 -5.42 13.80
C ALA A 214 17.08 -4.22 14.28
N THR A 215 15.89 -4.00 13.71
CA THR A 215 15.01 -2.89 14.08
C THR A 215 14.07 -3.27 15.24
N VAL A 216 13.52 -4.48 15.23
CA VAL A 216 12.65 -5.01 16.29
C VAL A 216 13.38 -5.20 17.62
N SER A 217 14.66 -5.57 17.59
CA SER A 217 15.49 -5.69 18.82
C SER A 217 15.71 -4.38 19.55
N GLN A 218 15.49 -3.24 18.89
CA GLN A 218 15.55 -1.91 19.51
C GLN A 218 14.25 -1.51 20.22
N VAL A 219 13.18 -2.30 20.07
CA VAL A 219 11.88 -2.01 20.68
C VAL A 219 11.90 -2.46 22.15
N ASN A 220 11.73 -1.51 23.07
CA ASN A 220 11.81 -1.74 24.52
C ASN A 220 10.94 -2.89 25.05
N ARG A 221 9.73 -3.10 24.49
CA ARG A 221 8.83 -4.20 24.93
C ARG A 221 9.28 -5.60 24.48
N ILE A 222 10.20 -5.68 23.52
CA ILE A 222 10.68 -6.93 22.92
C ILE A 222 12.08 -7.25 23.43
N GLY A 223 12.95 -6.24 23.46
CA GLY A 223 14.36 -6.38 23.86
C GLY A 223 15.20 -7.16 22.84
N ASP A 224 16.42 -7.52 23.25
CA ASP A 224 17.33 -8.36 22.46
C ASP A 224 17.33 -9.80 23.00
N GLY A 225 17.20 -10.79 22.11
CA GLY A 225 17.11 -12.21 22.46
C GLY A 225 16.03 -12.98 21.69
N ASP A 226 15.57 -14.10 22.26
CA ASP A 226 14.65 -15.04 21.61
C ASP A 226 13.31 -14.41 21.20
N GLY A 227 12.83 -13.42 21.96
CA GLY A 227 11.62 -12.67 21.65
C GLY A 227 11.74 -11.89 20.33
N ALA A 228 12.87 -11.20 20.12
CA ALA A 228 13.12 -10.47 18.88
C ALA A 228 13.27 -11.42 17.68
N VAL A 229 13.90 -12.58 17.88
CA VAL A 229 14.01 -13.62 16.84
C VAL A 229 12.62 -14.14 16.45
N ALA A 230 11.77 -14.48 17.44
CA ALA A 230 10.43 -14.99 17.19
C ALA A 230 9.55 -13.98 16.44
N VAL A 231 9.56 -12.71 16.87
CA VAL A 231 8.80 -11.64 16.22
C VAL A 231 9.31 -11.36 14.82
N ALA A 232 10.63 -11.28 14.62
CA ALA A 232 11.22 -11.05 13.31
C ALA A 232 10.93 -12.20 12.34
N LEU A 233 10.98 -13.45 12.79
CA LEU A 233 10.58 -14.62 12.00
C LEU A 233 9.10 -14.58 11.64
N TRP A 234 8.22 -14.24 12.58
CA TRP A 234 6.78 -14.17 12.34
C TRP A 234 6.41 -13.07 11.33
N LEU A 235 6.99 -11.87 11.47
CA LEU A 235 6.82 -10.77 10.51
C LEU A 235 7.36 -11.15 9.12
N THR A 236 8.56 -11.72 9.08
CA THR A 236 9.17 -12.15 7.81
C THR A 236 8.33 -13.26 7.16
N ALA A 237 7.89 -14.27 7.91
CA ALA A 237 7.04 -15.35 7.40
C ALA A 237 5.73 -14.81 6.82
N SER A 238 5.12 -13.83 7.47
CA SER A 238 3.90 -13.18 6.98
C SER A 238 4.12 -12.40 5.68
N VAL A 239 5.16 -11.57 5.61
CA VAL A 239 5.52 -10.81 4.40
C VAL A 239 5.85 -11.73 3.23
N THR A 240 6.63 -12.77 3.50
CA THR A 240 7.06 -13.73 2.48
C THR A 240 5.92 -14.61 2.01
N GLY A 241 5.03 -15.04 2.91
CA GLY A 241 3.80 -15.74 2.56
C GLY A 241 2.92 -14.91 1.61
N LEU A 242 2.73 -13.63 1.89
CA LEU A 242 1.99 -12.71 1.01
C LEU A 242 2.71 -12.48 -0.33
N GLY A 243 4.05 -12.39 -0.33
CA GLY A 243 4.86 -12.34 -1.54
C GLY A 243 4.68 -13.59 -2.42
N LEU A 244 4.69 -14.79 -1.82
CA LEU A 244 4.50 -16.06 -2.53
C LEU A 244 3.08 -16.20 -3.08
N ILE A 245 2.06 -15.78 -2.32
CA ILE A 245 0.69 -15.67 -2.84
C ILE A 245 0.66 -14.69 -4.01
N GLY A 246 1.40 -13.58 -3.92
CA GLY A 246 1.59 -12.62 -5.00
C GLY A 246 2.10 -13.26 -6.30
N MET A 247 3.02 -14.23 -6.22
CA MET A 247 3.51 -14.95 -7.41
C MET A 247 2.40 -15.73 -8.15
N LEU A 248 1.28 -16.03 -7.49
CA LEU A 248 0.12 -16.71 -8.07
C LEU A 248 -0.88 -15.74 -8.75
N LEU A 249 -0.71 -14.42 -8.61
CA LEU A 249 -1.53 -13.41 -9.29
C LEU A 249 -1.65 -13.59 -10.82
N PRO A 250 -0.63 -14.07 -11.55
CA PRO A 250 -0.76 -14.35 -12.98
C PRO A 250 -1.85 -15.39 -13.30
N LEU A 251 -2.05 -16.37 -12.41
CA LEU A 251 -3.13 -17.37 -12.54
C LEU A 251 -4.53 -16.73 -12.43
N LEU A 252 -4.63 -15.57 -11.79
CA LEU A 252 -5.87 -14.78 -11.67
C LEU A 252 -6.04 -13.77 -12.83
N GLY A 253 -5.16 -13.81 -13.82
CA GLY A 253 -5.21 -12.94 -15.01
C GLY A 253 -4.42 -11.63 -14.89
N PHE A 254 -3.57 -11.48 -13.88
CA PHE A 254 -2.65 -10.34 -13.74
C PHE A 254 -1.28 -10.61 -14.40
N ASP A 255 -1.30 -10.99 -15.68
CA ASP A 255 -0.12 -11.42 -16.47
C ASP A 255 0.34 -10.34 -17.48
N SER A 256 0.18 -9.05 -17.15
CA SER A 256 0.49 -7.97 -18.10
C SER A 256 1.98 -7.60 -18.18
N HIS A 257 2.82 -8.14 -17.29
CA HIS A 257 4.24 -7.81 -17.20
C HIS A 257 5.13 -8.89 -17.85
N PRO A 258 6.30 -8.53 -18.41
CA PRO A 258 7.22 -9.51 -19.03
C PRO A 258 7.70 -10.64 -18.10
N ARG A 259 7.64 -10.42 -16.78
CA ARG A 259 7.96 -11.40 -15.72
C ARG A 259 6.85 -11.35 -14.66
N PRO A 260 5.71 -12.00 -14.92
CA PRO A 260 4.49 -11.80 -14.15
C PRO A 260 4.61 -12.34 -12.71
N GLU A 261 5.33 -13.45 -12.51
CA GLU A 261 5.61 -14.00 -11.17
C GLU A 261 6.51 -13.08 -10.34
N ALA A 262 7.54 -12.48 -10.96
CA ALA A 262 8.44 -11.55 -10.29
C ALA A 262 7.72 -10.25 -9.91
N TRP A 263 6.83 -9.76 -10.79
CA TRP A 263 5.94 -8.65 -10.48
C TRP A 263 5.00 -8.99 -9.33
N GLY A 264 4.38 -10.17 -9.38
CA GLY A 264 3.55 -10.73 -8.32
C GLY A 264 4.26 -10.76 -6.96
N TRP A 265 5.47 -11.31 -6.91
CA TRP A 265 6.34 -11.32 -5.73
C TRP A 265 6.56 -9.91 -5.18
N ARG A 266 7.03 -8.99 -6.02
CA ARG A 266 7.36 -7.61 -5.61
C ARG A 266 6.12 -6.87 -5.11
N SER A 267 5.00 -6.99 -5.81
CA SER A 267 3.73 -6.38 -5.41
C SER A 267 3.21 -6.97 -4.10
N GLY A 268 3.29 -8.30 -3.92
CA GLY A 268 2.89 -8.99 -2.70
C GLY A 268 3.72 -8.57 -1.48
N ILE A 269 5.05 -8.53 -1.58
CA ILE A 269 5.90 -8.07 -0.47
C ILE A 269 5.71 -6.57 -0.21
N ALA A 270 5.53 -5.73 -1.23
CA ALA A 270 5.32 -4.30 -1.06
C ALA A 270 3.97 -3.98 -0.43
N PHE A 271 2.95 -4.80 -0.70
CA PHE A 271 1.60 -4.65 -0.13
C PHE A 271 1.48 -5.27 1.27
N SER A 272 2.36 -6.21 1.62
CA SER A 272 2.28 -6.96 2.88
C SER A 272 2.25 -6.13 4.17
N PRO A 273 3.00 -5.01 4.33
CA PRO A 273 2.96 -4.23 5.56
C PRO A 273 1.60 -3.61 5.81
N ILE A 274 0.88 -3.25 4.74
CA ILE A 274 -0.49 -2.71 4.78
C ILE A 274 -1.43 -3.73 5.44
N ILE A 275 -1.35 -5.00 5.05
CA ILE A 275 -2.17 -6.07 5.63
C ILE A 275 -1.75 -6.33 7.09
N LEU A 276 -0.44 -6.31 7.37
CA LEU A 276 0.08 -6.52 8.72
C LEU A 276 -0.35 -5.45 9.72
N CYS A 277 -0.65 -4.21 9.28
CA CYS A 277 -1.21 -3.18 10.16
C CYS A 277 -2.49 -3.63 10.88
N ILE A 278 -3.27 -4.57 10.33
CA ILE A 278 -4.47 -5.11 10.99
C ILE A 278 -4.11 -5.90 12.26
N GLN A 279 -2.95 -6.54 12.29
CA GLN A 279 -2.56 -7.46 13.36
C GLN A 279 -1.52 -6.88 14.31
N THR A 280 -0.69 -5.94 13.85
CA THR A 280 0.44 -5.44 14.63
C THR A 280 0.87 -4.02 14.25
N ASP A 281 1.22 -3.27 15.28
CA ASP A 281 1.89 -1.97 15.22
C ASP A 281 3.38 -2.06 14.82
N LEU A 282 3.95 -3.28 14.78
CA LEU A 282 5.35 -3.51 14.38
C LEU A 282 5.55 -3.57 12.86
N SER A 283 4.47 -3.50 12.08
CA SER A 283 4.48 -3.61 10.61
C SER A 283 5.49 -2.67 9.92
N GLY A 284 5.73 -1.48 10.49
CA GLY A 284 6.70 -0.52 9.96
C GLY A 284 8.16 -0.99 9.97
N HIS A 285 8.54 -1.91 10.85
CA HIS A 285 9.92 -2.42 10.98
C HIS A 285 10.36 -3.22 9.74
N VAL A 286 9.40 -3.73 8.97
CA VAL A 286 9.68 -4.54 7.78
C VAL A 286 9.96 -3.68 6.54
N LEU A 287 9.60 -2.40 6.55
CA LEU A 287 9.65 -1.52 5.37
C LEU A 287 11.05 -1.38 4.76
N VAL A 288 12.08 -1.21 5.59
CA VAL A 288 13.46 -1.06 5.12
C VAL A 288 13.96 -2.38 4.51
N GLY A 289 13.62 -3.51 5.13
CA GLY A 289 13.93 -4.84 4.59
C GLY A 289 13.26 -5.07 3.23
N ILE A 290 11.99 -4.68 3.09
CA ILE A 290 11.25 -4.75 1.84
C ILE A 290 11.86 -3.84 0.77
N LEU A 291 12.26 -2.62 1.11
CA LEU A 291 12.94 -1.71 0.17
C LEU A 291 14.19 -2.37 -0.41
N LEU A 292 15.05 -2.93 0.44
CA LEU A 292 16.26 -3.62 -0.01
C LEU A 292 15.91 -4.86 -0.85
N ALA A 293 14.95 -5.69 -0.42
CA ALA A 293 14.49 -6.85 -1.18
C ALA A 293 13.95 -6.48 -2.56
N LEU A 294 13.19 -5.38 -2.67
CA LEU A 294 12.68 -4.86 -3.94
C LEU A 294 13.82 -4.39 -4.85
N THR A 295 14.78 -3.62 -4.32
CA THR A 295 15.92 -3.16 -5.12
C THR A 295 16.76 -4.30 -5.67
N ILE A 296 16.99 -5.36 -4.87
CA ILE A 296 17.68 -6.56 -5.32
C ILE A 296 16.84 -7.35 -6.31
N SER A 297 15.54 -7.53 -6.07
CA SER A 297 14.66 -8.23 -7.01
C SER A 297 14.56 -7.53 -8.35
N ILE A 298 14.60 -6.21 -8.36
CA ILE A 298 14.56 -5.40 -9.59
C ILE A 298 15.90 -5.46 -10.32
N SER A 299 17.03 -5.47 -9.60
CA SER A 299 18.38 -5.46 -10.20
C SER A 299 18.96 -6.85 -10.52
N SER A 300 18.55 -7.92 -9.84
CA SER A 300 19.08 -9.28 -10.03
C SER A 300 19.03 -9.78 -11.48
N PRO A 301 17.98 -9.49 -12.29
CA PRO A 301 17.94 -9.95 -13.67
C PRO A 301 19.09 -9.39 -14.52
N LEU A 302 19.61 -8.19 -14.20
CA LEU A 302 20.72 -7.58 -14.94
C LEU A 302 22.03 -8.36 -14.84
N VAL A 303 22.21 -9.10 -13.74
CA VAL A 303 23.44 -9.86 -13.47
C VAL A 303 23.28 -11.32 -13.89
N LEU A 304 22.08 -11.87 -13.72
CA LEU A 304 21.83 -13.31 -13.81
C LEU A 304 21.21 -13.76 -15.14
N GLU A 305 20.53 -12.87 -15.87
CA GLU A 305 20.01 -13.22 -17.20
C GLU A 305 21.05 -12.94 -18.28
N LYS A 306 21.37 -13.96 -19.08
CA LYS A 306 22.32 -13.83 -20.19
C LYS A 306 21.59 -13.42 -21.46
N SER A 307 21.97 -12.30 -22.07
CA SER A 307 21.51 -11.97 -23.43
C SER A 307 22.11 -12.98 -24.42
N LYS A 308 21.28 -13.69 -25.20
CA LYS A 308 21.77 -14.44 -26.35
C LYS A 308 22.37 -13.43 -27.36
N PRO A 309 23.59 -13.64 -27.87
CA PRO A 309 24.08 -12.82 -28.98
C PRO A 309 23.13 -12.97 -30.16
N LYS A 310 22.80 -11.86 -30.84
CA LYS A 310 22.02 -11.92 -32.08
C LYS A 310 22.75 -12.85 -33.06
N PRO A 311 22.05 -13.78 -33.74
CA PRO A 311 22.67 -14.54 -34.81
C PRO A 311 23.20 -13.55 -35.86
N ILE A 312 24.47 -13.72 -36.22
CA ILE A 312 25.16 -12.96 -37.27
C ILE A 312 24.61 -13.37 -38.63
#